data_AF-A0A4Z0CBB2-F1
#
_entry.id   AF-A0A4Z0CBB2-F1
#
_cell.length_a   1.000
_cell.length_b   1.000
_cell.length_c   1.000
_cell.angle_alpha   90.00
_cell.angle_beta   90.00
_cell.angle_gamma   90.00
#
_symmetry.space_group_name_H-M   'P 1'
#
loop_
_entity.id
_entity.type
_entity.pdbx_description
1 polymer ?
#
loop_
_entity_poly.entity_id
_entity_poly.type
_entity_poly.pdbx_seq_one_letter_code
_entity_poly.pdbx_strand_id
1 'polypeptide(L)'
;MYWVKYFVRWHDLRHPKNLGGPEVGRFLIMLAADRRVSPSTHKQALSALLFLYRHVLGQELPWMAQLQRPPARKRIPAVLSHSEVHRLLDAMQGQPPCWLACSMAPACG
;
A
#
# COMPACT_ATOMS: atom_id res chain seq x y z
N MET A 1 8.51 -0.94 -1.85
CA MET A 1 9.82 -0.25 -1.77
C MET A 1 9.90 1.11 -2.48
N TYR A 2 8.94 1.52 -3.31
CA TYR A 2 9.01 2.80 -4.05
C TYR A 2 9.19 4.03 -3.15
N TRP A 3 8.44 4.12 -2.04
CA TRP A 3 8.43 5.30 -1.16
C TRP A 3 9.78 5.62 -0.51
N VAL A 4 10.58 4.60 -0.18
CA VAL A 4 11.93 4.80 0.36
C VAL A 4 12.83 5.47 -0.67
N LYS A 5 12.82 4.98 -1.93
CA LYS A 5 13.60 5.59 -3.01
C LYS A 5 13.15 7.02 -3.31
N TYR A 6 11.84 7.25 -3.28
CA TYR A 6 11.27 8.57 -3.51
C TYR A 6 11.63 9.55 -2.38
N PHE A 7 11.60 9.11 -1.12
CA PHE A 7 12.03 9.90 0.04
C PHE A 7 13.49 10.34 -0.08
N VAL A 8 14.41 9.41 -0.38
CA VAL A 8 15.84 9.73 -0.53
C VAL A 8 16.07 10.71 -1.69
N ARG A 9 15.38 10.53 -2.82
CA ARG A 9 15.48 11.45 -3.97
C ARG A 9 14.90 12.84 -3.69
N TRP A 10 13.82 12.92 -2.92
CA TRP A 10 13.21 14.20 -2.56
C TRP A 10 14.07 15.01 -1.59
N HIS A 11 14.95 14.35 -0.83
CA HIS A 11 15.94 14.97 0.05
C HIS A 11 17.33 15.07 -0.58
N ASP A 12 17.42 15.26 -1.89
CA ASP A 12 18.69 15.45 -2.61
C ASP A 12 19.72 14.33 -2.39
N LEU A 13 19.25 13.09 -2.29
CA LEU A 13 20.07 11.90 -2.03
C LEU A 13 20.83 11.94 -0.69
N ARG A 14 20.41 12.80 0.26
CA ARG A 14 20.97 12.82 1.61
C ARG A 14 20.73 11.48 2.29
N HIS A 15 21.75 11.03 3.01
CA HIS A 15 21.69 9.76 3.71
C HIS A 15 20.57 9.78 4.76
N PRO A 16 19.64 8.81 4.77
CA PRO A 16 18.46 8.84 5.65
C PRO A 16 18.78 8.76 7.15
N LYS A 17 20.00 8.36 7.54
CA LYS A 17 20.49 8.50 8.93
C LYS A 17 20.59 9.95 9.41
N ASN A 18 20.79 10.89 8.49
CA ASN A 18 20.91 12.32 8.77
C ASN A 18 19.58 13.07 8.59
N LEU A 19 18.53 12.36 8.16
CA LEU A 19 17.18 12.88 8.02
C LEU A 19 16.41 12.38 9.23
N GLY A 20 15.87 13.28 10.03
CA GLY A 20 15.22 12.95 11.30
C GLY A 20 13.71 13.15 11.22
N GLY A 21 13.13 13.45 12.38
CA GLY A 21 11.72 13.73 12.50
C GLY A 21 11.16 14.85 11.60
N PRO A 22 11.80 16.03 11.54
CA PRO A 22 11.26 17.14 10.77
C PRO A 22 11.25 16.85 9.26
N GLU A 23 12.27 16.16 8.73
CA GLU A 23 12.35 15.79 7.32
C GLU A 23 11.26 14.79 6.93
N VAL A 24 11.07 13.75 7.75
CA VAL A 24 10.00 12.76 7.54
C VAL A 24 8.62 13.43 7.60
N GLY A 25 8.39 14.30 8.58
CA GLY A 25 7.14 15.05 8.70
C GLY A 25 6.87 15.90 7.47
N ARG A 26 7.88 16.65 6.99
CA ARG A 26 7.74 17.51 5.82
C ARG A 26 7.47 16.73 4.54
N PHE A 27 8.10 15.57 4.37
CA PHE A 27 7.82 14.66 3.26
C PHE A 27 6.38 14.14 3.28
N LEU A 28 5.88 13.71 4.45
CA LEU A 28 4.51 13.22 4.59
C LEU A 28 3.47 14.32 4.37
N ILE A 29 3.76 15.55 4.81
CA ILE A 29 2.94 16.72 4.54
C ILE A 29 2.90 17.00 3.02
N MET A 30 4.05 17.02 2.35
CA MET A 30 4.12 17.21 0.90
C MET A 30 3.31 16.13 0.14
N LEU A 31 3.35 14.87 0.59
CA LEU A 31 2.54 13.82 0.00
C LEU A 31 1.03 14.10 0.12
N ALA A 32 0.59 14.64 1.26
CA ALA A 32 -0.82 14.94 1.50
C ALA A 32 -1.26 16.24 0.81
N ALA A 33 -0.46 17.30 0.86
CA ALA A 33 -0.80 18.64 0.38
C ALA A 33 -0.55 18.79 -1.14
N ASP A 34 0.67 18.52 -1.59
CA ASP A 34 1.08 18.76 -2.98
C ASP A 34 0.68 17.60 -3.89
N ARG A 35 0.96 16.37 -3.48
CA ARG A 35 0.65 15.17 -4.29
C ARG A 35 -0.79 14.67 -4.11
N ARG A 36 -1.54 15.19 -3.13
CA ARG A 36 -2.93 14.82 -2.82
C ARG A 36 -3.16 13.30 -2.81
N VAL A 37 -2.21 12.55 -2.26
CA VAL A 37 -2.29 11.07 -2.29
C VAL A 37 -3.43 10.57 -1.41
N SER A 38 -3.97 9.40 -1.76
CA SER A 38 -5.03 8.78 -0.96
C SER A 38 -4.54 8.48 0.47
N PRO A 39 -5.44 8.43 1.48
CA PRO A 39 -5.08 8.04 2.83
C PRO A 39 -4.39 6.66 2.91
N SER A 40 -4.79 5.73 2.05
CA SER A 40 -4.18 4.40 1.95
C SER A 40 -2.74 4.49 1.45
N THR A 41 -2.49 5.32 0.44
CA THR A 41 -1.15 5.57 -0.11
C THR A 41 -0.25 6.27 0.92
N HIS A 42 -0.77 7.26 1.65
CA HIS A 42 -0.05 7.93 2.73
C HIS A 42 0.39 6.93 3.82
N LYS A 43 -0.52 6.03 4.23
CA LYS A 43 -0.19 4.97 5.19
C LYS A 43 0.89 4.01 4.67
N GLN A 44 0.85 3.65 3.38
CA GLN A 44 1.89 2.83 2.79
C GLN A 44 3.25 3.53 2.80
N ALA A 45 3.29 4.84 2.52
CA ALA A 45 4.51 5.64 2.61
C ALA A 45 5.05 5.70 4.04
N LEU A 46 4.18 5.98 5.02
CA LEU A 46 4.53 6.00 6.44
C LEU A 46 5.09 4.64 6.90
N SER A 47 4.41 3.53 6.58
CA SER A 47 4.88 2.18 6.93
C SER A 47 6.24 1.86 6.29
N ALA A 48 6.49 2.31 5.07
CA ALA A 48 7.78 2.12 4.41
C ALA A 48 8.92 2.89 5.10
N LEU A 49 8.66 4.12 5.57
CA LEU A 49 9.63 4.91 6.33
C LEU A 49 9.88 4.31 7.72
N LEU A 50 8.83 3.90 8.43
CA LEU A 50 8.96 3.18 9.70
C LEU A 50 9.82 1.92 9.57
N PHE A 51 9.61 1.15 8.49
CA PHE A 51 10.43 -0.02 8.21
C PHE A 51 11.91 0.34 7.98
N LEU A 52 12.17 1.39 7.18
CA LEU A 52 13.53 1.87 6.91
C LEU A 52 14.25 2.24 8.22
N TYR A 53 13.65 3.08 9.06
CA TYR A 53 14.32 3.55 10.27
C TYR A 53 14.50 2.42 11.29
N ARG A 54 13.47 1.61 11.51
CA ARG A 54 13.52 0.58 12.55
C ARG A 54 14.39 -0.62 12.18
N HIS A 55 14.26 -1.13 10.96
CA HIS A 55 14.88 -2.40 10.57
C HIS A 55 16.17 -2.24 9.77
N VAL A 56 16.32 -1.14 9.01
CA VAL A 56 17.52 -0.92 8.18
C VAL A 56 18.53 -0.03 8.89
N LEU A 57 18.07 1.05 9.51
CA LEU A 57 18.94 2.00 10.21
C LEU A 57 19.14 1.68 11.69
N GLY A 58 18.28 0.84 12.28
CA GLY A 58 18.32 0.51 13.70
C GLY A 58 18.02 1.71 14.61
N GLN A 59 17.33 2.73 14.09
CA GLN A 59 16.99 3.93 14.82
C GLN A 59 15.50 3.91 15.20
N GLU A 60 15.22 4.05 16.48
CA GLU A 60 13.86 4.28 16.94
C GLU A 60 13.51 5.77 16.88
N LEU A 61 12.36 6.06 16.29
CA LEU A 61 11.80 7.41 16.21
C LEU A 61 10.47 7.40 16.96
N PRO A 62 10.47 7.73 18.27
CA PRO A 62 9.31 7.53 19.15
C PRO A 62 8.04 8.23 18.66
N TRP A 63 8.18 9.40 18.05
CA TRP A 63 7.09 10.19 17.51
C TRP A 63 6.42 9.53 16.27
N MET A 64 7.15 8.74 15.47
CA MET A 64 6.55 8.02 14.33
C MET A 64 5.72 6.82 14.76
N ALA A 65 6.08 6.17 15.88
CA ALA A 65 5.30 5.06 16.41
C ALA A 65 3.88 5.52 16.82
N GLN A 66 3.74 6.79 17.22
CA GLN A 66 2.45 7.39 17.54
C GLN A 66 1.59 7.64 16.30
N LEU A 67 2.21 8.01 15.16
CA LEU A 67 1.52 8.24 13.89
C LEU A 67 0.87 6.98 13.31
N GLN A 68 1.45 5.81 13.60
CA GLN A 68 0.91 4.56 13.11
C GLN A 68 -0.27 4.05 13.92
N ARG A 69 -0.49 4.53 15.15
CA ARG A 69 -1.62 4.12 15.98
C ARG A 69 -2.89 4.65 15.31
N PRO A 70 -3.63 3.82 14.57
CA PRO A 70 -4.87 4.29 13.98
C PRO A 70 -5.79 4.61 15.17
N PRO A 71 -6.55 5.72 15.15
CA PRO A 71 -7.68 5.82 16.07
C PRO A 71 -8.50 4.54 15.88
N ALA A 72 -8.87 3.88 16.98
CA ALA A 72 -9.57 2.61 16.94
C ALA A 72 -10.84 2.78 16.10
N ARG A 73 -10.75 2.46 14.80
CA ARG A 73 -11.91 2.43 13.93
C ARG A 73 -12.74 1.29 14.47
N LYS A 74 -13.91 1.59 15.04
CA LYS A 74 -14.98 0.61 15.20
C LYS A 74 -15.16 -0.03 13.83
N ARG A 75 -14.61 -1.24 13.66
CA ARG A 75 -14.90 -2.07 12.50
C ARG A 75 -16.37 -2.42 12.65
N ILE A 76 -17.24 -1.69 11.95
CA ILE A 76 -18.52 -2.28 11.60
C ILE A 76 -18.12 -3.37 10.60
N PRO A 77 -18.27 -4.66 10.94
CA PRO A 77 -17.96 -5.71 10.01
C PRO A 77 -18.87 -5.49 8.80
N ALA A 78 -18.28 -5.18 7.65
CA ALA A 78 -18.97 -5.35 6.38
C ALA A 78 -19.11 -6.86 6.20
N VAL A 79 -20.11 -7.43 6.86
CA VAL A 79 -20.59 -8.77 6.55
C VAL A 79 -21.15 -8.64 5.14
N LEU A 80 -20.40 -9.16 4.17
CA LEU A 80 -20.91 -9.39 2.83
C LEU A 80 -22.28 -10.06 2.99
N SER A 81 -23.35 -9.41 2.54
CA SER A 81 -24.67 -10.03 2.59
C SER A 81 -24.63 -11.28 1.71
N HIS A 82 -25.36 -12.34 2.08
CA HIS A 82 -25.39 -13.59 1.31
C HIS A 82 -25.65 -13.35 -0.20
N SER A 83 -26.42 -12.31 -0.53
CA SER A 83 -26.73 -11.86 -1.89
C SER A 83 -25.55 -11.27 -2.68
N GLU A 84 -24.51 -10.76 -2.03
CA GLU A 84 -23.26 -10.33 -2.71
C GLU A 84 -22.32 -11.52 -2.95
N VAL A 85 -22.26 -12.47 -2.01
CA VAL A 85 -21.50 -13.71 -2.18
C VAL A 85 -22.09 -14.57 -3.30
N HIS A 86 -23.42 -14.68 -3.39
CA HIS A 86 -24.08 -15.44 -4.46
C HIS A 86 -23.83 -14.85 -5.85
N ARG A 87 -23.88 -13.52 -5.99
CA ARG A 87 -23.56 -12.84 -7.26
C ARG A 87 -22.09 -13.00 -7.64
N LEU A 88 -21.17 -13.03 -6.66
CA LEU A 88 -19.75 -13.27 -6.92
C LEU A 88 -19.49 -14.73 -7.31
N LEU A 89 -20.17 -15.69 -6.68
CA LEU A 89 -20.07 -17.13 -6.99
C LEU A 89 -20.72 -17.49 -8.33
N ASP A 90 -21.85 -16.87 -8.69
CA ASP A 90 -22.49 -17.05 -10.01
C ASP A 90 -21.63 -16.47 -11.13
N ALA A 91 -20.93 -15.34 -10.89
CA ALA A 91 -19.98 -14.77 -11.84
C ALA A 91 -18.70 -15.62 -12.03
N MET A 92 -18.39 -16.51 -11.08
CA MET A 92 -17.23 -17.40 -11.16
C MET A 92 -17.54 -18.79 -11.74
N GLN A 93 -18.82 -19.18 -11.83
CA GLN A 93 -19.25 -20.46 -12.43
C GLN A 93 -19.43 -20.40 -13.97
N GLY A 94 -19.09 -19.26 -14.59
CA GLY A 94 -19.19 -19.03 -16.03
C GLY A 94 -17.88 -19.08 -16.82
N GLN A 95 -16.77 -19.59 -16.25
CA GLN A 95 -15.52 -19.77 -16.99
C GLN A 95 -15.10 -21.25 -17.00
N PRO A 96 -15.26 -21.97 -18.12
CA PRO A 96 -14.65 -23.29 -18.25
C PRO A 96 -13.12 -23.16 -18.17
N PRO A 97 -12.41 -24.16 -17.62
CA PRO A 97 -10.97 -24.14 -17.50
C PRO A 97 -10.29 -23.94 -18.86
N CYS A 98 -9.72 -22.75 -19.03
CA CYS A 98 -8.97 -22.29 -20.21
C CYS A 98 -7.66 -23.07 -20.48
N TRP A 99 -7.41 -24.19 -19.81
CA TRP A 99 -6.25 -25.06 -20.05
C TRP A 99 -6.54 -26.23 -21.02
N LEU A 100 -7.81 -26.50 -21.38
CA LEU A 100 -8.16 -27.63 -22.26
C LEU A 100 -8.36 -27.28 -23.75
N ALA A 101 -8.41 -26.01 -24.14
CA ALA A 101 -8.65 -25.62 -25.55
C ALA A 101 -7.38 -25.33 -26.36
N CYS A 102 -6.19 -25.58 -25.80
CA CYS A 102 -4.92 -25.38 -26.52
C CYS A 102 -4.51 -26.58 -27.41
N SER A 103 -5.31 -27.64 -27.54
CA SER A 103 -4.91 -28.84 -28.30
C SER A 103 -5.59 -29.05 -29.65
N MET A 104 -6.58 -28.25 -30.07
CA MET A 104 -7.26 -28.48 -31.36
C MET A 104 -7.63 -27.19 -32.07
N ALA A 105 -6.66 -26.57 -32.75
CA ALA A 105 -6.94 -25.96 -34.04
C ALA A 105 -7.05 -27.12 -35.06
N PRO A 106 -8.12 -27.16 -35.87
CA PRO A 106 -8.01 -26.57 -37.21
C PRO A 106 -9.30 -25.78 -37.58
N ALA A 107 -9.12 -24.58 -38.13
CA ALA A 107 -9.27 -24.27 -39.56
C ALA A 107 -10.71 -23.92 -39.97
N CYS A 108 -10.84 -22.69 -40.49
CA CYS A 108 -11.62 -22.29 -41.66
C CYS A 108 -13.14 -22.54 -41.70
N GLY A 109 -13.89 -21.49 -42.05
CA GLY A 109 -15.25 -21.57 -42.58
C GLY A 109 -16.06 -20.33 -42.29
#